data_AF-T1CBI8-F1
#
_entry.id   AF-T1CBI8-F1
#
_cell.length_a   1.000
_cell.length_b   1.000
_cell.length_c   1.000
_cell.angle_alpha   90.00
_cell.angle_beta   90.00
_cell.angle_gamma   90.00
#
_symmetry.space_group_name_H-M   'P 1'
#
loop_
_entity.id
_entity.type
_entity.pdbx_description
1 polymer ?
#
loop_
_entity_poly.entity_id
_entity_poly.type
_entity_poly.pdbx_seq_one_letter_code
_entity_poly.pdbx_strand_id
1 'polypeptide(L)'
;GLAASNELTALRAAGMSRLRIGGAVLTLVALLSVVALLDAEYAMPPAEARAQGILLALTARNIAATTGTGLWARDGDDIVNVRSALATHQVMGRGIDLRDVRIYQFDAQGRLLSIRWAAAANYRDGRWQLEHLQQTRFGATAPRAACCPRQPGRPA
;
A
#
# COMPACT_ATOMS: atom_id res chain seq x y z
N GLY A 1 35.72 15.20 -28.55
CA GLY A 1 36.57 16.02 -27.68
C GLY A 1 36.70 17.40 -28.29
N LEU A 2 36.16 18.43 -27.64
CA LEU A 2 36.12 19.82 -28.12
C LEU A 2 37.41 20.61 -27.78
N ALA A 3 38.52 19.89 -27.56
CA ALA A 3 39.78 20.42 -27.04
C ALA A 3 40.80 20.71 -28.16
N ALA A 4 40.35 21.21 -29.31
CA ALA A 4 41.25 21.57 -30.41
C ALA A 4 41.61 23.07 -30.37
N SER A 5 42.33 23.43 -29.30
CA SER A 5 43.50 24.33 -29.24
C SER A 5 43.56 25.71 -29.92
N ASN A 6 42.61 26.16 -30.75
CA ASN A 6 42.71 27.48 -31.41
C ASN A 6 41.67 28.53 -30.99
N GLU A 7 40.50 28.14 -30.44
CA GLU A 7 39.51 29.12 -29.96
C GLU A 7 39.89 29.73 -28.59
N LEU A 8 40.47 28.92 -27.70
CA LEU A 8 40.85 29.35 -26.34
C LEU A 8 42.04 30.32 -26.34
N THR A 9 42.91 30.21 -27.35
CA THR A 9 44.07 31.09 -27.54
C THR A 9 43.64 32.42 -28.17
N ALA A 10 42.72 32.39 -29.14
CA ALA A 10 42.13 33.59 -29.75
C ALA A 10 41.33 34.43 -28.73
N LEU A 11 40.59 33.80 -27.81
CA LEU A 11 39.84 34.48 -26.76
C LEU A 11 40.73 35.17 -25.70
N ARG A 12 41.95 34.64 -25.46
CA ARG A 12 42.96 35.31 -24.61
C ARG A 12 43.53 36.57 -25.27
N ALA A 13 43.77 36.54 -26.58
CA ALA A 13 44.31 37.68 -27.33
C ALA A 13 43.29 38.85 -27.41
N ALA A 14 41.99 38.55 -27.33
CA ALA A 14 40.90 39.52 -27.33
C ALA A 14 40.58 40.15 -25.95
N GLY A 15 41.35 39.84 -24.90
CA GLY A 15 41.19 40.45 -23.56
C GLY A 15 39.96 39.98 -22.78
N MET A 16 39.27 38.91 -23.21
CA MET A 16 38.11 38.38 -22.50
C MET A 16 38.56 37.49 -21.34
N SER A 17 38.30 37.91 -20.10
CA SER A 17 38.68 37.16 -18.90
C SER A 17 38.09 35.74 -18.93
N ARG A 18 38.93 34.73 -18.69
CA ARG A 18 38.54 33.30 -18.58
C ARG A 18 37.41 33.09 -17.57
N LEU A 19 37.32 33.99 -16.58
CA LEU A 19 36.26 34.02 -15.57
C LEU A 19 34.89 34.37 -16.14
N ARG A 20 34.81 35.15 -17.22
CA ARG A 20 33.52 35.50 -17.86
C ARG A 20 32.91 34.32 -18.60
N ILE A 21 33.76 33.53 -19.26
CA ILE A 21 33.35 32.29 -19.94
C ILE A 21 32.97 31.22 -18.90
N GLY A 22 33.81 31.03 -17.88
CA GLY A 22 33.50 30.11 -16.78
C GLY A 22 32.22 30.49 -16.03
N GLY A 23 32.02 31.79 -15.78
CA GLY A 23 30.80 32.31 -15.17
C GLY A 23 29.56 32.03 -16.02
N ALA A 24 29.61 32.25 -17.34
CA ALA A 24 28.48 31.96 -18.22
C ALA A 24 28.11 30.47 -18.24
N VAL A 25 29.10 29.57 -18.24
CA VAL A 25 28.87 28.12 -18.16
C VAL A 25 28.28 27.72 -16.81
N LEU A 26 28.79 28.28 -15.71
CA LEU A 26 28.25 28.03 -14.37
C LEU A 26 26.81 28.52 -14.23
N THR A 27 26.48 29.69 -14.78
CA THR A 27 25.10 30.21 -14.80
C THR A 27 24.18 29.29 -15.59
N LEU A 28 24.64 28.79 -16.75
CA LEU A 28 23.85 27.85 -17.55
C LEU A 28 23.61 26.53 -16.80
N VAL A 29 24.65 25.96 -16.18
CA VAL A 29 24.52 24.74 -15.37
C VAL A 29 23.58 24.96 -14.19
N ALA A 30 23.73 26.06 -13.45
CA ALA A 30 22.87 26.40 -12.33
C ALA A 30 21.40 26.55 -12.76
N LEU A 31 21.14 27.21 -13.88
CA LEU A 31 19.78 27.36 -14.43
C LEU A 31 19.16 26.00 -14.74
N LEU A 32 19.89 25.11 -15.42
CA LEU A 32 19.42 23.77 -15.74
C LEU A 32 19.20 22.92 -14.48
N SER A 33 20.08 23.03 -13.48
CA SER A 33 19.92 22.34 -12.20
C SER A 33 18.67 22.81 -11.43
N VAL A 34 18.38 24.11 -11.43
CA VAL A 34 17.15 24.63 -10.80
C VAL A 34 15.90 24.08 -11.47
N VAL A 35 15.85 24.05 -12.81
CA VAL A 35 14.72 23.46 -13.54
C VAL A 35 14.56 21.98 -13.20
N ALA A 36 15.66 21.22 -13.18
CA ALA A 36 15.62 19.80 -12.84
C ALA A 36 15.20 19.54 -11.37
N LEU A 37 15.58 20.40 -10.43
CA LEU A 37 15.16 20.31 -9.03
C LEU A 37 13.68 20.62 -8.86
N LEU A 38 13.16 21.62 -9.56
CA LEU A 38 11.73 21.91 -9.58
C LEU A 38 10.97 20.69 -10.11
N ASP A 39 11.39 20.14 -11.26
CA ASP A 39 10.78 18.94 -11.82
C ASP A 39 10.83 17.75 -10.84
N ALA A 40 11.93 17.58 -10.09
CA ALA A 40 12.06 16.53 -9.09
C ALA A 40 11.06 16.69 -7.93
N GLU A 41 10.87 17.91 -7.41
CA GLU A 41 9.92 18.14 -6.32
C GLU A 41 8.45 17.96 -6.75
N TYR A 42 8.11 18.23 -8.02
CA TYR A 42 6.73 18.10 -8.51
C TYR A 42 6.41 16.73 -9.13
N ALA A 43 7.36 16.10 -9.82
CA ALA A 43 7.13 14.84 -10.54
C ALA A 43 7.39 13.61 -9.67
N MET A 44 8.32 13.67 -8.72
CA MET A 44 8.76 12.50 -7.95
C MET A 44 7.75 12.05 -6.88
N PRO A 45 7.11 12.93 -6.08
CA PRO A 45 6.13 12.51 -5.09
C PRO A 45 4.93 11.72 -5.66
N PRO A 46 4.26 12.16 -6.75
CA PRO A 46 3.17 11.38 -7.33
C PRO A 46 3.68 10.14 -8.08
N ALA A 47 4.91 10.15 -8.62
CA ALA A 47 5.49 8.98 -9.28
C ALA A 47 5.79 7.86 -8.29
N GLU A 48 6.39 8.17 -7.14
CA GLU A 48 6.71 7.20 -6.09
C GLU A 48 5.43 6.56 -5.53
N ALA A 49 4.41 7.37 -5.22
CA ALA A 49 3.12 6.86 -4.73
C ALA A 49 2.44 5.92 -5.74
N ARG A 50 2.53 6.22 -7.05
CA ARG A 50 2.01 5.35 -8.12
C ARG A 50 2.83 4.08 -8.27
N ALA A 51 4.15 4.16 -8.22
CA ALA A 51 5.04 3.01 -8.31
C ALA A 51 4.82 2.04 -7.16
N GLN A 52 4.74 2.56 -5.93
CA GLN A 52 4.38 1.76 -4.75
C GLN A 52 2.98 1.15 -4.89
N GLY A 53 1.99 1.92 -5.35
CA GLY A 53 0.64 1.39 -5.60
C GLY A 53 0.61 0.24 -6.62
N ILE A 54 1.38 0.35 -7.71
CA ILE A 54 1.53 -0.71 -8.72
C ILE A 54 2.22 -1.93 -8.13
N LEU A 55 3.32 -1.75 -7.39
CA LEU A 55 4.03 -2.84 -6.73
C LEU A 55 3.13 -3.57 -5.73
N LEU A 56 2.39 -2.83 -4.88
CA LEU A 56 1.43 -3.41 -3.95
C LEU A 56 0.32 -4.16 -4.69
N ALA A 57 -0.21 -3.60 -5.78
CA ALA A 57 -1.25 -4.26 -6.58
C ALA A 57 -0.75 -5.53 -7.26
N LEU A 58 0.47 -5.54 -7.79
CA LEU A 58 1.08 -6.70 -8.43
C LEU A 58 1.43 -7.78 -7.41
N THR A 59 1.99 -7.41 -6.25
CA THR A 59 2.28 -8.35 -5.17
C THR A 59 0.98 -8.92 -4.58
N ALA A 60 -0.04 -8.10 -4.33
CA ALA A 60 -1.34 -8.58 -3.87
C ALA A 60 -2.01 -9.50 -4.89
N ARG A 61 -1.96 -9.18 -6.19
CA ARG A 61 -2.48 -10.04 -7.27
C ARG A 61 -1.70 -11.34 -7.39
N ASN A 62 -0.36 -11.31 -7.30
CA ASN A 62 0.47 -12.50 -7.38
C ASN A 62 0.27 -13.41 -6.16
N ILE A 63 0.16 -12.87 -4.95
CA ILE A 63 -0.15 -13.65 -3.74
C ILE A 63 -1.57 -14.25 -3.84
N ALA A 64 -2.56 -13.48 -4.30
CA ALA A 64 -3.91 -14.00 -4.52
C ALA A 64 -3.96 -15.09 -5.61
N ALA A 65 -3.16 -14.95 -6.68
CA ALA A 65 -3.14 -15.89 -7.81
C ALA A 65 -2.31 -17.15 -7.57
N THR A 66 -1.22 -17.09 -6.79
CA THR A 66 -0.32 -18.23 -6.56
C THR A 66 -0.66 -19.05 -5.32
N THR A 67 -1.36 -18.47 -4.33
CA THR A 67 -1.63 -19.18 -3.07
C THR A 67 -3.11 -19.26 -2.69
N GLY A 68 -4.03 -18.58 -3.39
CA GLY A 68 -5.45 -18.50 -2.99
C GLY A 68 -5.63 -17.90 -1.59
N THR A 69 -4.59 -17.29 -1.04
CA THR A 69 -4.53 -16.76 0.31
C THR A 69 -5.11 -15.36 0.30
N GLY A 70 -6.27 -15.24 0.94
CA GLY A 70 -6.91 -13.96 1.21
C GLY A 70 -6.03 -12.93 1.93
N LEU A 71 -6.57 -11.74 2.13
CA LEU A 71 -5.97 -10.70 2.98
C LEU A 71 -5.84 -11.22 4.41
N TRP A 72 -4.65 -11.09 5.02
CA TRP A 72 -4.42 -11.39 6.42
C TRP A 72 -4.18 -10.10 7.21
N ALA A 73 -4.86 -9.96 8.34
CA ALA A 73 -4.68 -8.85 9.27
C ALA A 73 -4.62 -9.39 10.71
N ARG A 74 -3.86 -8.72 11.58
CA ARG A 74 -3.79 -9.05 13.00
C ARG A 74 -4.25 -7.84 13.80
N ASP A 75 -5.18 -8.06 14.72
CA ASP A 75 -5.69 -7.09 15.68
C ASP A 75 -5.59 -7.68 17.09
N GLY A 76 -4.54 -7.30 17.82
CA GLY A 76 -4.21 -7.87 19.12
C GLY A 76 -4.03 -9.39 19.07
N ASP A 77 -4.94 -10.08 19.74
CA ASP A 77 -5.00 -11.55 19.84
C ASP A 77 -5.86 -12.22 18.75
N ASP A 78 -6.51 -11.43 17.90
CA ASP A 78 -7.31 -11.91 16.78
C ASP A 78 -6.51 -11.81 15.46
N ILE A 79 -6.49 -12.90 14.68
CA ILE A 79 -5.95 -12.95 13.32
C ILE A 79 -7.12 -13.16 12.35
N VAL A 80 -7.27 -12.27 11.37
CA VAL A 80 -8.34 -12.28 10.38
C VAL A 80 -7.77 -12.67 9.02
N ASN A 81 -8.43 -13.60 8.32
CA ASN A 81 -8.17 -13.95 6.93
C ASN A 81 -9.43 -13.70 6.09
N VAL A 82 -9.30 -12.98 4.98
CA VAL A 82 -10.40 -12.63 4.07
C VAL A 82 -10.07 -13.09 2.67
N ARG A 83 -10.71 -14.17 2.19
CA ARG A 83 -10.38 -14.75 0.88
C ARG A 83 -10.62 -13.79 -0.30
N SER A 84 -11.68 -13.00 -0.26
CA SER A 84 -11.96 -12.01 -1.29
C SER A 84 -12.61 -10.76 -0.71
N ALA A 85 -12.05 -9.60 -1.02
CA ALA A 85 -12.65 -8.31 -0.73
C ALA A 85 -13.18 -7.70 -2.03
N LEU A 86 -14.44 -7.30 -2.03
CA LEU A 86 -15.07 -6.57 -3.11
C LEU A 86 -15.33 -5.13 -2.62
N ALA A 87 -14.61 -4.18 -3.20
CA ALA A 87 -14.96 -2.77 -3.04
C ALA A 87 -16.20 -2.51 -3.89
N THR A 88 -17.39 -2.65 -3.28
CA THR A 88 -18.63 -2.39 -3.98
C THR A 88 -18.88 -0.89 -3.98
N HIS A 89 -18.81 -0.27 -5.15
CA HIS A 89 -19.27 1.09 -5.35
C HIS A 89 -20.81 1.08 -5.36
N GLN A 90 -21.44 0.99 -4.19
CA GLN A 90 -22.90 1.10 -4.11
C GLN A 90 -23.32 2.55 -4.32
N VAL A 91 -24.47 2.73 -4.97
CA VAL A 91 -25.11 4.00 -5.34
C VAL A 91 -25.38 4.93 -4.13
N MET A 92 -25.27 4.43 -2.90
CA MET A 92 -25.57 5.15 -1.65
C MET A 92 -24.40 5.21 -0.66
N GLY A 93 -23.16 4.96 -1.12
CA GLY A 93 -21.96 5.05 -0.27
C GLY A 93 -20.90 4.01 -0.60
N ARG A 94 -19.66 4.29 -0.17
CA ARG A 94 -18.53 3.37 -0.32
C ARG A 94 -18.65 2.25 0.71
N GLY A 95 -19.30 1.15 0.34
CA GLY A 95 -19.42 -0.05 1.16
C GLY A 95 -18.29 -1.03 0.85
N ILE A 96 -17.69 -1.61 1.89
CA ILE A 96 -16.72 -2.71 1.73
C ILE A 96 -17.46 -4.00 2.05
N ASP A 97 -17.51 -4.91 1.07
CA ASP A 97 -18.08 -6.25 1.22
C ASP A 97 -16.93 -7.28 1.17
N LEU A 98 -16.81 -8.05 2.24
CA LEU A 98 -15.78 -9.08 2.38
C LEU A 98 -16.46 -10.45 2.32
N ARG A 99 -15.92 -11.39 1.54
CA ARG A 99 -16.43 -12.77 1.47
C ARG A 99 -15.41 -13.79 1.96
N ASP A 100 -15.94 -14.84 2.59
CA ASP A 100 -15.20 -15.93 3.23
C ASP A 100 -14.17 -15.39 4.24
N VAL A 101 -14.70 -14.86 5.35
CA VAL A 101 -13.93 -14.28 6.45
C VAL A 101 -13.70 -15.33 7.53
N ARG A 102 -12.44 -15.60 7.87
CA ARG A 102 -12.03 -16.44 9.00
C ARG A 102 -11.37 -15.59 10.06
N ILE A 103 -11.77 -15.74 11.32
CA ILE A 103 -11.17 -15.04 12.46
C ILE A 103 -10.68 -16.09 13.45
N TYR A 104 -9.38 -16.09 13.71
CA TYR A 104 -8.68 -16.93 14.66
C TYR A 104 -8.41 -16.12 15.92
N GLN A 105 -8.86 -16.59 17.07
CA GLN A 105 -8.63 -15.92 18.34
C GLN A 105 -7.65 -16.73 19.18
N PHE A 106 -6.61 -16.09 19.68
CA PHE A 106 -5.58 -16.69 20.51
C PHE A 106 -5.67 -16.17 21.95
N ASP A 107 -5.06 -16.89 22.90
CA ASP A 107 -4.79 -16.35 24.23
C ASP A 107 -3.42 -15.66 24.28
N ALA A 108 -3.12 -14.99 25.40
CA ALA A 108 -1.84 -14.32 25.62
C ALA A 108 -0.62 -15.28 25.60
N GLN A 109 -0.86 -16.59 25.69
CA GLN A 109 0.15 -17.64 25.61
C GLN A 109 0.25 -18.25 24.19
N GLY A 110 -0.49 -17.72 23.21
CA GLY A 110 -0.49 -18.17 21.83
C GLY A 110 -1.32 -19.42 21.54
N ARG A 111 -2.18 -19.87 22.47
CA ARG A 111 -3.06 -21.02 22.25
C ARG A 111 -4.34 -20.57 21.54
N LEU A 112 -4.80 -21.37 20.58
CA LEU A 112 -6.01 -21.09 19.81
C LEU A 112 -7.27 -21.32 20.69
N LEU A 113 -8.03 -20.25 20.92
CA LEU A 113 -9.26 -20.26 21.71
C LEU A 113 -10.50 -20.50 20.85
N SER A 114 -10.59 -19.83 19.70
CA SER A 114 -11.74 -20.02 18.80
C SER A 114 -11.41 -19.74 17.34
N ILE A 115 -12.14 -20.41 16.46
CA ILE A 115 -12.20 -20.09 15.04
C ILE A 115 -13.64 -19.64 14.75
N ARG A 116 -13.78 -18.46 14.15
CA ARG A 116 -15.03 -17.94 13.62
C ARG A 116 -14.94 -17.91 12.10
N TRP A 117 -15.95 -18.38 11.41
CA TRP A 117 -16.10 -18.28 9.98
C TRP A 117 -17.38 -17.54 9.66
N ALA A 118 -17.32 -16.56 8.77
CA ALA A 118 -18.48 -15.84 8.25
C ALA A 118 -18.45 -15.88 6.73
N ALA A 119 -19.60 -16.15 6.12
CA ALA A 119 -19.71 -16.20 4.67
C ALA A 119 -19.50 -14.81 4.04
N ALA A 120 -20.03 -13.77 4.69
CA ALA A 120 -19.85 -12.37 4.29
C ALA A 120 -19.67 -11.44 5.50
N ALA A 121 -18.99 -10.32 5.31
CA ALA A 121 -18.88 -9.24 6.27
C ALA A 121 -19.05 -7.88 5.59
N ASN A 122 -20.06 -7.14 6.05
CA ASN A 122 -20.45 -5.84 5.50
C ASN A 122 -20.14 -4.73 6.49
N TYR A 123 -19.48 -3.66 6.05
CA TYR A 123 -19.27 -2.49 6.90
C TYR A 123 -20.45 -1.51 6.78
N ARG A 124 -21.18 -1.30 7.89
CA ARG A 124 -22.33 -0.36 7.97
C ARG A 124 -22.35 0.36 9.31
N ASP A 125 -22.64 1.66 9.28
CA ASP A 125 -22.82 2.49 10.49
C ASP A 125 -21.65 2.40 11.48
N GLY A 126 -20.42 2.40 10.97
CA GLY A 126 -19.20 2.34 11.78
C GLY A 126 -18.88 0.96 12.38
N ARG A 127 -19.60 -0.10 11.99
CA ARG A 127 -19.43 -1.46 12.53
C ARG A 127 -19.42 -2.50 11.43
N TRP A 128 -18.68 -3.58 11.67
CA TRP A 128 -18.74 -4.78 10.84
C TRP A 128 -20.01 -5.57 11.15
N GLN A 129 -20.69 -6.07 10.13
CA GLN A 129 -21.82 -6.97 10.25
C GLN A 129 -21.46 -8.30 9.60
N LEU A 130 -21.33 -9.35 10.40
CA LEU A 130 -20.96 -10.70 9.94
C LEU A 130 -22.23 -11.49 9.62
N GLU A 131 -22.27 -12.10 8.44
CA GLU A 131 -23.38 -12.92 7.96
C GLU A 131 -22.99 -14.40 7.92
N HIS A 132 -23.92 -15.27 8.33
CA HIS A 132 -23.72 -16.72 8.43
C HIS A 132 -22.51 -17.10 9.30
N LEU A 133 -22.50 -16.61 10.54
CA LEU A 133 -21.40 -16.84 11.47
C LEU A 133 -21.46 -18.26 12.05
N GLN A 134 -20.40 -19.03 11.81
CA GLN A 134 -20.12 -20.29 12.47
C GLN A 134 -18.94 -20.09 13.42
N GLN A 135 -19.10 -20.45 14.70
CA GLN A 135 -18.02 -20.36 15.68
C GLN A 135 -17.71 -21.74 16.25
N THR A 136 -16.45 -22.13 16.20
CA THR A 136 -15.90 -23.29 16.89
C THR A 136 -15.01 -22.81 18.03
N ARG A 137 -15.34 -23.19 19.27
CA ARG A 137 -14.51 -22.90 20.45
C ARG A 137 -13.73 -24.13 20.87
N PHE A 138 -12.45 -23.92 21.19
CA PHE A 138 -11.55 -24.94 21.68
C PHE A 138 -11.33 -24.70 23.18
N GLY A 139 -11.78 -25.64 24.01
CA GLY A 139 -11.57 -25.65 25.46
C GLY A 139 -11.03 -27.00 25.92
N ALA A 140 -10.85 -27.18 27.23
CA ALA A 140 -10.34 -28.43 27.82
C ALA A 140 -11.23 -29.67 27.59
N THR A 141 -12.45 -29.48 27.08
CA THR A 141 -13.40 -30.54 26.76
C THR A 141 -13.99 -30.23 25.39
N ALA A 142 -13.89 -31.19 24.47
CA ALA A 142 -14.40 -31.28 23.08
C ALA A 142 -14.88 -29.98 22.36
N PRO A 143 -14.47 -29.74 21.10
CA PRO A 143 -14.86 -28.53 20.36
C PRO A 143 -16.39 -28.38 20.26
N ARG A 144 -16.90 -27.20 20.63
CA ARG A 144 -18.32 -26.85 20.51
C ARG A 144 -18.53 -25.92 19.33
N ALA A 145 -19.31 -26.36 18.35
CA ALA A 145 -19.79 -25.52 17.25
C ALA A 145 -21.08 -24.81 17.68
N ALA A 146 -21.08 -23.48 17.66
CA ALA A 146 -22.27 -22.65 17.80
C ALA A 146 -22.56 -21.99 16.46
N CYS A 147 -23.74 -22.28 15.89
CA CYS A 147 -24.24 -21.58 14.72
C CYS A 147 -25.05 -20.38 15.21
N CYS A 148 -24.68 -19.16 14.79
CA CYS A 148 -25.44 -17.96 15.09
C CYS A 148 -25.77 -17.23 13.77
N PRO A 149 -27.05 -17.00 13.46
CA PRO A 149 -27.43 -16.48 12.14
C PRO A 149 -27.00 -15.02 11.92
N ARG A 150 -26.81 -14.21 12.98
CA ARG A 150 -26.36 -12.82 12.85
C ARG A 150 -25.74 -12.32 14.17
N GLN A 151 -24.54 -11.76 14.13
CA GLN A 151 -23.93 -11.07 15.27
C GLN A 151 -23.61 -9.61 14.88
N PRO A 152 -24.00 -8.62 15.70
CA PRO A 152 -23.46 -7.27 15.54
C PRO A 152 -21.95 -7.33 15.80
N GLY A 153 -21.16 -6.89 14.81
CA GLY A 153 -19.71 -6.91 14.91
C GLY A 153 -19.15 -5.67 15.60
N ARG A 154 -17.83 -5.73 15.81
CA ARG A 154 -17.06 -4.69 16.51
C ARG A 154 -16.92 -3.42 15.65
N PRO A 155 -16.71 -2.25 16.30
CA PRO A 155 -16.26 -1.05 15.60
C PRO A 155 -14.89 -1.30 14.94
N ALA A 156 -14.64 -0.59 13.83
CA ALA A 156 -13.35 -0.60 13.12
C ALA A 156 -12.29 0.24 13.83
#